data_AF-B0X9N4-F1
#
_entry.id   AF-B0X9N4-F1
#
_cell.length_a   1.000
_cell.length_b   1.000
_cell.length_c   1.000
_cell.angle_alpha   90.00
_cell.angle_beta   90.00
_cell.angle_gamma   90.00
#
_symmetry.space_group_name_H-M   'P 1'
#
loop_
_entity.id
_entity.type
_entity.pdbx_description
1 polymer ?
#
loop_
_entity_poly.entity_id
_entity_poly.type
_entity_poly.pdbx_seq_one_letter_code
_entity_poly.pdbx_strand_id
1 'polypeptide(L)'
;MDYDADGDAEQDQEVSNETVGPANGSVRCFFRVFKRKYGSQQMTADERFGVWLVRAHSIDEFRTSLWELVRPHVKRAIEVVQPGDGGRIGYAFRWGGPADPSEEDAPQFVTFCEKKNKKVYTWNHITSTHTLKRWQDHEIILVIHEYSTALKTKAVYQIALNTFLAAGLKAVAKASSKPVAKKPAAVKRPVLPPAADGYSFRDEVRAMRETFSQMRSLMNILDSRLSLLEQKCDEATIVPVKMDTTEEAVEDPLVNFSLKVEMLDCDEDEQDD
;
A
#
# COMPACT_ATOMS: atom_id res chain seq x y z
N MET A 1 -27.07 1.43 36.58
CA MET A 1 -26.65 0.55 35.47
C MET A 1 -25.72 1.39 34.64
N ASP A 2 -24.46 1.37 35.05
CA ASP A 2 -23.38 2.06 34.39
C ASP A 2 -23.03 1.24 33.16
N TYR A 3 -23.25 1.82 31.98
CA TYR A 3 -22.81 1.22 30.73
C TYR A 3 -21.34 1.56 30.59
N ASP A 4 -20.50 0.55 30.83
CA ASP A 4 -19.08 0.59 30.53
C ASP A 4 -18.89 0.98 29.06
N ALA A 5 -18.21 2.12 28.87
CA ALA A 5 -17.67 2.54 27.60
C ALA A 5 -16.49 1.62 27.29
N ASP A 6 -16.77 0.50 26.64
CA ASP A 6 -15.75 -0.28 25.95
C ASP A 6 -15.12 0.62 24.88
N GLY A 7 -13.97 1.18 25.25
CA GLY A 7 -13.04 1.82 24.35
C GLY A 7 -12.49 0.77 23.40
N ASP A 8 -13.23 0.52 22.32
CA ASP A 8 -12.68 -0.09 21.14
C ASP A 8 -11.62 0.89 20.60
N ALA A 9 -10.37 0.48 20.75
CA ALA A 9 -9.23 1.10 20.09
C ALA A 9 -9.40 0.94 18.56
N GLU A 10 -10.24 1.77 17.96
CA GLU A 10 -10.18 2.10 16.53
C GLU A 10 -8.87 2.86 16.29
N GLN A 11 -7.74 2.15 16.31
CA GLN A 11 -6.59 2.49 15.47
C GLN A 11 -6.96 2.15 14.01
N ASP A 12 -8.06 2.74 13.54
CA ASP A 12 -8.33 2.84 12.13
C ASP A 12 -7.25 3.79 11.61
N GLN A 13 -6.27 3.23 10.90
CA GLN A 13 -5.19 3.97 10.23
C GLN A 13 -5.76 5.23 9.58
N GLU A 14 -5.51 6.35 10.25
CA GLU A 14 -5.84 7.69 9.81
C GLU A 14 -5.11 7.90 8.48
N VAL A 15 -5.83 8.32 7.44
CA VAL A 15 -5.20 8.56 6.15
C VAL A 15 -4.27 9.76 6.30
N SER A 16 -2.96 9.55 6.13
CA SER A 16 -1.92 10.58 6.21
C SER A 16 -2.03 11.59 5.07
N ASN A 17 -1.45 12.77 5.29
CA ASN A 17 -1.22 13.74 4.23
C ASN A 17 -0.01 13.31 3.41
N GLU A 18 -0.14 13.29 2.08
CA GLU A 18 0.90 12.79 1.19
C GLU A 18 1.06 13.66 -0.05
N THR A 19 2.29 13.75 -0.54
CA THR A 19 2.60 14.38 -1.83
C THR A 19 3.52 13.45 -2.59
N VAL A 20 3.10 13.04 -3.79
CA VAL A 20 3.85 12.09 -4.61
C VAL A 20 4.08 12.64 -6.01
N GLY A 21 5.18 12.17 -6.59
CA GLY A 21 5.60 12.50 -7.94
C GLY A 21 6.43 13.78 -8.05
N PRO A 22 6.92 14.07 -9.26
CA PRO A 22 7.93 15.10 -9.49
C PRO A 22 7.38 16.52 -9.31
N ALA A 23 8.21 17.43 -8.80
CA ALA A 23 7.80 18.81 -8.52
C ALA A 23 7.33 19.56 -9.77
N ASN A 24 7.91 19.23 -10.93
CA ASN A 24 7.62 19.75 -12.25
C ASN A 24 6.60 18.90 -13.06
N GLY A 25 5.81 18.05 -12.39
CA GLY A 25 4.76 17.27 -13.04
C GLY A 25 3.78 18.14 -13.83
N SER A 26 3.53 17.78 -15.10
CA SER A 26 2.63 18.51 -16.01
C SER A 26 1.15 18.33 -15.62
N VAL A 27 0.85 17.25 -14.91
CA VAL A 27 -0.45 16.91 -14.37
C VAL A 27 -0.35 16.91 -12.85
N ARG A 28 -1.28 17.59 -12.18
CA ARG A 28 -1.39 17.56 -10.72
C ARG A 28 -2.85 17.57 -10.30
N CYS A 29 -3.17 16.89 -9.21
CA CYS A 29 -4.51 16.94 -8.63
C CYS A 29 -4.42 16.83 -7.12
N PHE A 30 -5.28 17.58 -6.44
CA PHE A 30 -5.39 17.59 -4.99
C PHE A 30 -6.67 16.87 -4.58
N PHE A 31 -6.55 15.95 -3.64
CA PHE A 31 -7.67 15.17 -3.14
C PHE A 31 -7.78 15.28 -1.63
N ARG A 32 -9.00 15.42 -1.14
CA ARG A 32 -9.34 15.01 0.22
C ARG A 32 -9.63 13.53 0.19
N VAL A 33 -9.05 12.76 1.10
CA VAL A 33 -9.13 11.31 1.08
C VAL A 33 -9.92 10.82 2.28
N PHE A 34 -10.84 9.92 2.00
CA PHE A 34 -11.72 9.33 2.98
C PHE A 34 -11.75 7.81 2.81
N LYS A 35 -11.38 7.10 3.87
CA LYS A 35 -11.49 5.64 3.93
C LYS A 35 -12.86 5.29 4.49
N ARG A 36 -13.62 4.46 3.77
CA ARG A 36 -14.93 3.96 4.21
C ARG A 36 -14.99 2.45 4.25
N LYS A 37 -15.76 1.94 5.22
CA LYS A 37 -16.05 0.52 5.40
C LYS A 37 -17.18 0.07 4.46
N TYR A 38 -18.17 0.92 4.21
CA TYR A 38 -19.32 0.60 3.34
C TYR A 38 -19.83 1.83 2.58
N GLY A 39 -20.50 1.60 1.44
CA GLY A 39 -20.85 2.66 0.48
C GLY A 39 -21.77 3.77 1.02
N SER A 40 -22.69 3.45 1.94
CA SER A 40 -23.60 4.43 2.57
C SER A 40 -23.06 5.06 3.86
N GLN A 41 -21.79 4.80 4.22
CA GLN A 41 -21.16 5.48 5.35
C GLN A 41 -21.13 6.98 5.05
N GLN A 42 -21.78 7.76 5.92
CA GLN A 42 -21.78 9.20 5.80
C GLN A 42 -20.43 9.74 6.24
N MET A 43 -19.95 10.73 5.49
CA MET A 43 -18.82 11.56 5.90
C MET A 43 -19.29 12.46 7.04
N THR A 44 -18.86 12.17 8.26
CA THR A 44 -19.14 13.01 9.42
C THR A 44 -18.19 14.21 9.42
N ALA A 45 -18.62 15.32 10.03
CA ALA A 45 -17.81 16.54 10.06
C ALA A 45 -16.51 16.37 10.86
N ASP A 46 -16.49 15.42 11.80
CA ASP A 46 -15.36 15.10 12.67
C ASP A 46 -14.40 14.04 12.07
N GLU A 47 -14.77 13.41 10.95
CA GLU A 47 -13.87 12.48 10.27
C GLU A 47 -12.70 13.26 9.66
N ARG A 48 -11.49 12.89 10.10
CA ARG A 48 -10.26 13.48 9.60
C ARG A 48 -9.99 12.96 8.20
N PHE A 49 -9.87 13.90 7.27
CA PHE A 49 -9.52 13.59 5.89
C PHE A 49 -8.01 13.64 5.75
N GLY A 50 -7.45 12.63 5.09
CA GLY A 50 -6.12 12.75 4.52
C GLY A 50 -6.13 13.73 3.36
N VAL A 51 -5.00 14.35 3.09
CA VAL A 51 -4.85 15.29 1.97
C VAL A 51 -3.73 14.79 1.08
N TRP A 52 -4.08 14.42 -0.15
CA TRP A 52 -3.12 13.89 -1.12
C TRP A 52 -2.94 14.83 -2.30
N LEU A 53 -1.69 15.13 -2.62
CA LEU A 53 -1.30 15.83 -3.84
C LEU A 53 -0.52 14.89 -4.75
N VAL A 54 -1.15 14.47 -5.85
CA VAL A 54 -0.51 13.60 -6.84
C VAL A 54 -0.03 14.44 -8.01
N ARG A 55 1.22 14.27 -8.41
CA ARG A 55 1.86 14.93 -9.55
C ARG A 55 2.45 13.87 -10.49
N ALA A 56 2.38 14.10 -11.80
CA ALA A 56 2.93 13.20 -12.80
C ALA A 56 3.17 13.92 -14.13
N HIS A 57 3.94 13.31 -15.03
CA HIS A 57 4.13 13.79 -16.40
C HIS A 57 3.13 13.19 -17.39
N SER A 58 2.53 12.04 -17.06
CA SER A 58 1.50 11.37 -17.86
C SER A 58 0.28 10.94 -17.02
N ILE A 59 -0.80 10.54 -17.69
CA ILE A 59 -2.01 10.04 -17.01
C ILE A 59 -1.76 8.65 -16.43
N ASP A 60 -1.01 7.81 -17.14
CA ASP A 60 -0.71 6.45 -16.69
C ASP A 60 0.16 6.50 -15.42
N GLU A 61 1.21 7.32 -15.43
CA GLU A 61 2.04 7.58 -14.23
C GLU A 61 1.19 8.15 -13.09
N PHE A 62 0.24 9.04 -13.38
CA PHE A 62 -0.68 9.58 -12.38
C PHE A 62 -1.54 8.48 -11.75
N ARG A 63 -2.10 7.57 -12.56
CA ARG A 63 -2.95 6.46 -12.09
C ARG A 63 -2.14 5.49 -11.24
N THR A 64 -0.96 5.09 -11.70
CA THR A 64 -0.06 4.21 -10.96
C THR A 64 0.37 4.83 -9.64
N SER A 65 0.78 6.11 -9.63
CA SER A 65 1.15 6.81 -8.39
C SER A 65 -0.02 6.90 -7.40
N LEU A 66 -1.22 7.19 -7.90
CA LEU A 66 -2.41 7.23 -7.07
C LEU A 66 -2.79 5.83 -6.55
N TRP A 67 -2.58 4.78 -7.34
CA TRP A 67 -2.84 3.41 -6.92
C TRP A 67 -1.88 2.96 -5.83
N GLU A 68 -0.59 3.27 -5.93
CA GLU A 68 0.39 2.95 -4.88
C GLU A 68 0.05 3.60 -3.54
N LEU A 69 -0.59 4.78 -3.55
CA LEU A 69 -1.14 5.41 -2.34
C LEU A 69 -2.38 4.69 -1.80
N VAL A 70 -3.28 4.24 -2.69
CA VAL A 70 -4.52 3.56 -2.30
C VAL A 70 -4.25 2.14 -1.79
N ARG A 71 -3.30 1.44 -2.40
CA ARG A 71 -3.04 0.00 -2.23
C ARG A 71 -2.89 -0.45 -0.76
N PRO A 72 -2.20 0.27 0.13
CA PRO A 72 -2.07 -0.11 1.55
C PRO A 72 -3.40 -0.08 2.32
N HIS A 73 -4.40 0.65 1.81
CA HIS A 73 -5.68 0.84 2.49
C HIS A 73 -6.79 -0.11 2.02
N VAL A 74 -6.53 -0.87 0.95
CA VAL A 74 -7.48 -1.84 0.39
C VAL A 74 -7.10 -3.27 0.79
N LYS A 75 -8.11 -4.12 0.88
CA LYS A 75 -8.00 -5.55 1.16
C LYS A 75 -8.54 -6.33 -0.03
N ARG A 76 -8.45 -7.67 0.03
CA ARG A 76 -9.04 -8.56 -0.97
C ARG A 76 -10.52 -8.23 -1.20
N ALA A 77 -10.92 -8.18 -2.48
CA ALA A 77 -12.29 -7.84 -2.86
C ALA A 77 -13.33 -8.80 -2.25
N ILE A 78 -14.47 -8.26 -1.81
CA ILE A 78 -15.64 -9.05 -1.44
C ILE A 78 -16.75 -8.82 -2.47
N GLU A 79 -17.16 -9.89 -3.15
CA GLU A 79 -18.28 -9.87 -4.08
C GLU A 79 -19.57 -10.31 -3.39
N VAL A 80 -20.65 -9.60 -3.68
CA VAL A 80 -22.01 -9.93 -3.23
C VAL A 80 -22.72 -10.64 -4.36
N VAL A 81 -22.92 -11.95 -4.22
CA VAL A 81 -23.70 -12.76 -5.16
C VAL A 81 -25.16 -12.65 -4.75
N GLN A 82 -25.99 -12.06 -5.62
CA GLN A 82 -27.43 -12.12 -5.42
C GLN A 82 -27.88 -13.57 -5.61
N PRO A 83 -28.70 -14.12 -4.70
CA PRO A 83 -29.24 -15.45 -4.87
C PRO A 83 -30.09 -15.44 -6.15
N GLY A 84 -29.71 -16.25 -7.14
CA GLY A 84 -30.60 -16.55 -8.26
C GLY A 84 -31.88 -17.23 -7.77
N ASP A 85 -32.87 -17.35 -8.67
CA ASP A 85 -34.25 -17.86 -8.51
C ASP A 85 -34.49 -19.16 -7.69
N GLY A 86 -33.46 -19.76 -7.09
CA GLY A 86 -33.50 -20.97 -6.25
C GLY A 86 -33.66 -20.73 -4.74
N GLY A 87 -34.42 -19.72 -4.31
CA GLY A 87 -35.06 -19.72 -2.97
C GLY A 87 -34.18 -19.47 -1.74
N ARG A 88 -32.91 -19.06 -1.85
CA ARG A 88 -32.16 -18.56 -0.69
C ARG A 88 -32.46 -17.09 -0.46
N ILE A 89 -33.27 -16.79 0.56
CA ILE A 89 -33.46 -15.42 1.05
C ILE A 89 -32.20 -15.02 1.81
N GLY A 90 -31.32 -14.19 1.22
CA GLY A 90 -30.14 -13.67 1.89
C GLY A 90 -29.01 -13.24 0.95
N TYR A 91 -27.97 -12.62 1.50
CA TYR A 91 -26.75 -12.28 0.77
C TYR A 91 -25.81 -13.48 0.75
N ALA A 92 -25.32 -13.87 -0.43
CA ALA A 92 -24.18 -14.79 -0.54
C ALA A 92 -22.92 -13.97 -0.83
N PHE A 93 -21.83 -14.28 -0.14
CA PHE A 93 -20.57 -13.59 -0.31
C PHE A 93 -19.49 -14.56 -0.80
N ARG A 94 -18.64 -14.08 -1.69
CA ARG A 94 -17.41 -14.79 -2.09
C ARG A 94 -16.24 -13.81 -2.16
N TRP A 95 -15.04 -14.33 -2.00
CA TRP A 95 -13.85 -13.55 -2.33
C TRP A 95 -13.88 -13.23 -3.83
N GLY A 96 -13.79 -11.95 -4.15
CA GLY A 96 -13.58 -11.46 -5.50
C GLY A 96 -12.10 -11.34 -5.81
N GLY A 97 -11.77 -11.45 -7.10
CA GLY A 97 -10.43 -11.12 -7.61
C GLY A 97 -9.23 -11.84 -6.96
N PRO A 98 -8.02 -11.34 -7.25
CA PRO A 98 -6.79 -11.80 -6.62
C PRO A 98 -6.73 -11.44 -5.13
N ALA A 99 -5.84 -12.09 -4.38
CA ALA A 99 -5.65 -11.81 -2.96
C ALA A 99 -5.06 -10.41 -2.73
N ASP A 100 -4.12 -10.03 -3.59
CA ASP A 100 -3.51 -8.70 -3.65
C ASP A 100 -4.06 -7.97 -4.87
N PRO A 101 -4.95 -6.98 -4.69
CA PRO A 101 -5.53 -6.22 -5.80
C PRO A 101 -4.45 -5.51 -6.63
N SER A 102 -4.63 -5.50 -7.95
CA SER A 102 -3.80 -4.72 -8.87
C SER A 102 -4.48 -3.41 -9.27
N GLU A 103 -3.79 -2.54 -10.01
CA GLU A 103 -4.37 -1.29 -10.52
C GLU A 103 -5.64 -1.53 -11.37
N GLU A 104 -5.73 -2.67 -12.05
CA GLU A 104 -6.90 -3.03 -12.85
C GLU A 104 -8.17 -3.22 -11.99
N ASP A 105 -7.99 -3.62 -10.73
CA ASP A 105 -9.08 -3.82 -9.78
C ASP A 105 -9.52 -2.51 -9.10
N ALA A 106 -8.78 -1.41 -9.28
CA ALA A 106 -9.05 -0.12 -8.65
C ALA A 106 -10.50 0.40 -8.80
N PRO A 107 -11.22 0.19 -9.93
CA PRO A 107 -12.64 0.58 -10.03
C PRO A 107 -13.55 -0.07 -8.98
N GLN A 108 -13.16 -1.23 -8.42
CA GLN A 108 -13.91 -1.92 -7.39
C GLN A 108 -13.72 -1.29 -6.00
N PHE A 109 -12.65 -0.53 -5.80
CA PHE A 109 -12.25 0.01 -4.49
C PHE A 109 -12.29 1.53 -4.40
N VAL A 110 -12.22 2.24 -5.53
CA VAL A 110 -12.02 3.69 -5.54
C VAL A 110 -13.14 4.39 -6.26
N THR A 111 -13.66 5.44 -5.61
CA THR A 111 -14.65 6.36 -6.20
C THR A 111 -14.27 7.79 -5.89
N PHE A 112 -14.52 8.71 -6.81
CA PHE A 112 -14.28 10.15 -6.63
C PHE A 112 -15.60 10.86 -6.51
N CYS A 113 -15.77 11.66 -5.47
CA CYS A 113 -17.00 12.41 -5.20
C CYS A 113 -16.74 13.90 -5.33
N GLU A 114 -17.44 14.56 -6.23
CA GLU A 114 -17.43 16.02 -6.33
C GLU A 114 -18.42 16.59 -5.32
N LYS A 115 -17.93 17.36 -4.34
CA LYS A 115 -18.76 17.86 -3.23
C LYS A 115 -19.86 18.82 -3.68
N LYS A 116 -19.56 19.72 -4.63
CA LYS A 116 -20.49 20.76 -5.10
C LYS A 116 -21.68 20.19 -5.87
N ASN A 117 -21.40 19.28 -6.81
CA ASN A 117 -22.42 18.73 -7.71
C ASN A 117 -22.92 17.33 -7.29
N LYS A 118 -22.37 16.77 -6.20
CA LYS A 118 -22.64 15.39 -5.75
C LYS A 118 -22.45 14.34 -6.84
N LYS A 119 -21.59 14.63 -7.84
CA LYS A 119 -21.26 13.70 -8.91
C LYS A 119 -20.27 12.67 -8.39
N VAL A 120 -20.48 11.42 -8.77
CA VAL A 120 -19.59 10.30 -8.43
C VAL A 120 -18.93 9.83 -9.72
N TYR A 121 -17.61 9.81 -9.73
CA TYR A 121 -16.79 9.29 -10.81
C TYR A 121 -16.10 7.99 -10.38
N THR A 122 -15.91 7.08 -11.33
CA THR A 122 -15.16 5.84 -11.11
C THR A 122 -13.68 6.03 -11.46
N TRP A 123 -12.83 5.08 -11.08
CA TRP A 123 -11.41 5.05 -11.49
C TRP A 123 -11.19 5.23 -12.99
N ASN A 124 -12.08 4.66 -13.81
CA ASN A 124 -12.01 4.73 -15.27
C ASN A 124 -12.38 6.11 -15.85
N HIS A 125 -12.77 7.09 -15.03
CA HIS A 125 -12.98 8.47 -15.50
C HIS A 125 -11.67 9.26 -15.65
N ILE A 126 -10.57 8.78 -15.06
CA ILE A 126 -9.24 9.37 -15.23
C ILE A 126 -8.67 8.89 -16.57
N THR A 127 -9.14 9.49 -17.66
CA THR A 127 -8.77 9.15 -19.04
C THR A 127 -7.97 10.22 -19.75
N SER A 128 -8.07 11.48 -19.30
CA SER A 128 -7.45 12.62 -19.97
C SER A 128 -6.92 13.63 -18.96
N THR A 129 -5.86 14.36 -19.36
CA THR A 129 -5.30 15.47 -18.57
C THR A 129 -6.31 16.60 -18.41
N HIS A 130 -7.21 16.77 -19.38
CA HIS A 130 -8.30 17.75 -19.31
C HIS A 130 -9.27 17.45 -18.15
N THR A 131 -9.63 16.18 -17.93
CA THR A 131 -10.46 15.78 -16.79
C THR A 131 -9.82 16.20 -15.46
N LEU A 132 -8.52 15.93 -15.32
CA LEU A 132 -7.78 16.26 -14.10
C LEU A 132 -7.62 17.77 -13.91
N LYS A 133 -7.38 18.53 -14.99
CA LYS A 133 -7.36 20.00 -14.94
C LYS A 133 -8.69 20.56 -14.45
N ARG A 134 -9.82 20.07 -14.97
CA ARG A 134 -11.14 20.47 -14.49
C ARG A 134 -11.34 20.14 -13.01
N TRP A 135 -10.81 19.01 -12.55
CA TRP A 135 -10.90 18.61 -11.15
C TRP A 135 -10.07 19.51 -10.22
N GLN A 136 -9.07 20.25 -10.71
CA GLN A 136 -8.33 21.23 -9.89
C GLN A 136 -9.23 22.37 -9.42
N ASP A 137 -10.25 22.73 -10.20
CA ASP A 137 -11.22 23.78 -9.86
C ASP A 137 -12.39 23.24 -9.00
N HIS A 138 -12.36 21.96 -8.63
CA HIS A 138 -13.42 21.27 -7.91
C HIS A 138 -12.89 20.65 -6.63
N GLU A 139 -13.68 20.69 -5.55
CA GLU A 139 -13.36 19.94 -4.34
C GLU A 139 -13.73 18.46 -4.56
N ILE A 140 -12.76 17.70 -5.03
CA ILE A 140 -12.88 16.25 -5.24
C ILE A 140 -12.43 15.51 -3.99
N ILE A 141 -13.30 14.62 -3.53
CA ILE A 141 -13.03 13.70 -2.43
C ILE A 141 -12.77 12.32 -3.01
N LEU A 142 -11.56 11.80 -2.81
CA LEU A 142 -11.19 10.42 -3.08
C LEU A 142 -11.76 9.54 -1.96
N VAL A 143 -12.58 8.57 -2.33
CA VAL A 143 -13.19 7.64 -1.39
C VAL A 143 -12.67 6.24 -1.64
N ILE A 144 -11.94 5.72 -0.66
CA ILE A 144 -11.34 4.39 -0.66
C ILE A 144 -12.27 3.44 0.10
N HIS A 145 -12.71 2.38 -0.55
CA HIS A 145 -13.49 1.31 0.08
C HIS A 145 -12.54 0.19 0.45
N GLU A 146 -12.53 -0.18 1.73
CA GLU A 146 -11.58 -1.17 2.25
C GLU A 146 -11.67 -2.53 1.55
N TYR A 147 -12.90 -3.03 1.28
CA TYR A 147 -13.10 -4.36 0.68
C TYR A 147 -13.75 -4.31 -0.70
N SER A 148 -14.76 -3.47 -0.93
CA SER A 148 -15.36 -3.32 -2.25
C SER A 148 -16.46 -2.26 -2.21
N THR A 149 -16.67 -1.58 -3.32
CA THR A 149 -17.86 -0.77 -3.64
C THR A 149 -19.17 -1.55 -3.59
N ALA A 150 -19.13 -2.89 -3.68
CA ALA A 150 -20.30 -3.76 -3.61
C ALA A 150 -20.94 -3.79 -2.20
N LEU A 151 -20.17 -3.48 -1.15
CA LEU A 151 -20.66 -3.45 0.24
C LEU A 151 -21.39 -2.14 0.51
N LYS A 152 -22.66 -2.07 0.13
CA LYS A 152 -23.43 -0.81 0.18
C LYS A 152 -23.82 -0.35 1.58
N THR A 153 -24.17 -1.26 2.49
CA THR A 153 -24.74 -0.91 3.81
C THR A 153 -23.92 -1.50 4.95
N LYS A 154 -24.01 -0.87 6.14
CA LYS A 154 -23.38 -1.38 7.37
C LYS A 154 -23.78 -2.83 7.66
N ALA A 155 -25.06 -3.17 7.46
CA ALA A 155 -25.55 -4.54 7.68
C ALA A 155 -24.87 -5.54 6.74
N VAL A 156 -24.79 -5.24 5.44
CA VAL A 156 -24.13 -6.11 4.46
C VAL A 156 -22.65 -6.27 4.77
N TYR A 157 -21.97 -5.16 5.12
CA TYR A 157 -20.57 -5.18 5.55
C TYR A 157 -20.35 -6.09 6.77
N GLN A 158 -21.17 -5.96 7.81
CA GLN A 158 -21.05 -6.77 9.02
C GLN A 158 -21.33 -8.26 8.75
N ILE A 159 -22.31 -8.59 7.91
CA ILE A 159 -22.57 -9.97 7.52
C ILE A 159 -21.39 -10.53 6.71
N ALA A 160 -20.82 -9.75 5.78
CA ALA A 160 -19.64 -10.14 5.02
C ALA A 160 -18.45 -10.41 5.94
N LEU A 161 -18.12 -9.48 6.85
CA LEU A 161 -17.06 -9.66 7.83
C LEU A 161 -17.28 -10.90 8.69
N ASN A 162 -18.48 -11.13 9.20
CA ASN A 162 -18.79 -12.34 9.95
C ASN A 162 -18.65 -13.61 9.10
N THR A 163 -18.97 -13.55 7.81
CA THR A 163 -18.87 -14.69 6.90
C THR A 163 -17.41 -15.05 6.61
N PHE A 164 -16.50 -14.07 6.51
CA PHE A 164 -15.10 -14.34 6.18
C PHE A 164 -14.19 -14.42 7.41
N LEU A 165 -14.39 -13.57 8.41
CA LEU A 165 -13.59 -13.50 9.63
C LEU A 165 -14.10 -14.46 10.72
N ALA A 166 -15.42 -14.62 10.87
CA ALA A 166 -15.97 -15.54 11.87
C ALA A 166 -16.14 -16.99 11.35
N ALA A 167 -16.10 -17.24 10.03
CA ALA A 167 -16.03 -18.62 9.52
C ALA A 167 -14.71 -19.32 9.87
N GLY A 168 -13.61 -18.58 10.06
CA GLY A 168 -12.37 -19.12 10.62
C GLY A 168 -12.56 -19.66 12.03
N LEU A 169 -13.33 -18.96 12.88
CA LEU A 169 -13.65 -19.39 14.24
C LEU A 169 -14.70 -20.51 14.28
N LYS A 170 -15.72 -20.48 13.41
CA LYS A 170 -16.74 -21.54 13.34
C LYS A 170 -16.20 -22.84 12.73
N ALA A 171 -15.17 -22.81 11.88
CA ALA A 171 -14.47 -24.01 11.42
C ALA A 171 -13.67 -24.68 12.55
N VAL A 172 -13.07 -23.88 13.45
CA VAL A 172 -12.39 -24.38 14.66
C VAL A 172 -13.40 -24.85 15.73
N ALA A 173 -14.55 -24.18 15.88
CA ALA A 173 -15.60 -24.57 16.83
C ALA A 173 -16.47 -25.76 16.39
N LYS A 174 -16.65 -25.99 15.07
CA LYS A 174 -17.25 -27.23 14.54
C LYS A 174 -16.29 -28.42 14.60
N ALA A 175 -14.98 -28.18 14.68
CA ALA A 175 -14.01 -29.24 14.95
C ALA A 175 -14.03 -29.69 16.43
N SER A 176 -14.60 -28.89 17.35
CA SER A 176 -14.66 -29.19 18.79
C SER A 176 -16.04 -29.65 19.31
N SER A 177 -17.09 -29.69 18.48
CA SER A 177 -18.42 -30.18 18.87
C SER A 177 -18.86 -31.40 18.05
N LYS A 178 -18.23 -32.56 18.31
CA LYS A 178 -18.80 -33.86 17.94
C LYS A 178 -19.93 -34.22 18.94
N PRO A 179 -21.13 -34.60 18.48
CA PRO A 179 -22.09 -35.29 19.33
C PRO A 179 -21.58 -36.71 19.62
N VAL A 180 -21.72 -37.11 20.87
CA VAL A 180 -21.38 -38.42 21.44
C VAL A 180 -22.29 -39.50 20.85
N ALA A 181 -21.70 -40.55 20.27
CA ALA A 181 -21.93 -41.97 20.60
C ALA A 181 -21.66 -42.92 19.41
N LYS A 182 -20.54 -43.67 19.48
CA LYS A 182 -20.45 -45.15 19.44
C LYS A 182 -19.05 -45.60 18.98
N LYS A 183 -18.37 -46.31 19.91
CA LYS A 183 -17.20 -47.21 19.88
C LYS A 183 -16.09 -47.07 18.80
N PRO A 184 -14.81 -47.26 19.18
CA PRO A 184 -13.66 -46.85 18.37
C PRO A 184 -13.31 -47.90 17.33
N ALA A 185 -13.19 -47.48 16.07
CA ALA A 185 -12.33 -48.13 15.09
C ALA A 185 -11.07 -47.28 14.96
N ALA A 186 -9.90 -47.91 15.12
CA ALA A 186 -8.60 -47.27 14.98
C ALA A 186 -8.43 -46.73 13.55
N VAL A 187 -8.68 -45.44 13.36
CA VAL A 187 -8.38 -44.74 12.10
C VAL A 187 -7.00 -44.12 12.22
N LYS A 188 -6.07 -44.71 11.47
CA LYS A 188 -4.72 -44.21 11.22
C LYS A 188 -4.81 -42.73 10.81
N ARG A 189 -4.05 -41.87 11.49
CA ARG A 189 -3.87 -40.47 11.06
C ARG A 189 -3.45 -40.47 9.58
N PRO A 190 -3.97 -39.58 8.73
CA PRO A 190 -3.35 -39.35 7.44
C PRO A 190 -1.96 -38.79 7.73
N VAL A 191 -0.94 -39.63 7.54
CA VAL A 191 0.43 -39.17 7.41
C VAL A 191 0.43 -38.41 6.09
N LEU A 192 0.44 -37.08 6.16
CA LEU A 192 0.78 -36.25 5.01
C LEU A 192 2.12 -36.78 4.48
N PRO A 193 2.23 -37.06 3.18
CA PRO A 193 3.50 -37.46 2.61
C PRO A 193 4.53 -36.38 2.94
N PRO A 194 5.75 -36.74 3.36
CA PRO A 194 6.82 -35.76 3.46
C PRO A 194 6.97 -35.08 2.11
N ALA A 195 7.10 -33.74 2.13
CA ALA A 195 7.49 -33.01 0.93
C ALA A 195 8.81 -33.61 0.40
N ALA A 196 9.00 -33.58 -0.92
CA ALA A 196 10.10 -34.24 -1.61
C ALA A 196 11.50 -33.75 -1.19
N ASP A 197 11.57 -32.72 -0.36
CA ASP A 197 12.77 -32.07 0.19
C ASP A 197 13.07 -32.43 1.66
N GLY A 198 12.23 -33.24 2.31
CA GLY A 198 12.44 -33.70 3.68
C GLY A 198 12.17 -32.67 4.78
N TYR A 199 11.66 -31.47 4.44
CA TYR A 199 11.26 -30.47 5.42
C TYR A 199 9.78 -30.61 5.78
N SER A 200 9.45 -30.49 7.07
CA SER A 200 8.04 -30.41 7.47
C SER A 200 7.54 -28.97 7.30
N PHE A 201 6.25 -28.79 7.06
CA PHE A 201 5.61 -27.47 7.05
C PHE A 201 5.92 -26.66 8.33
N ARG A 202 6.15 -27.32 9.47
CA ARG A 202 6.57 -26.65 10.71
C ARG A 202 7.99 -26.10 10.62
N ASP A 203 8.87 -26.80 9.92
CA ASP A 203 10.26 -26.37 9.71
C ASP A 203 10.33 -25.23 8.69
N GLU A 204 9.48 -25.24 7.65
CA GLU A 204 9.31 -24.09 6.76
C GLU A 204 8.83 -22.84 7.51
N VAL A 205 7.81 -22.99 8.37
CA VAL A 205 7.31 -21.87 9.19
C VAL A 205 8.37 -21.38 10.18
N ARG A 206 9.20 -22.28 10.73
CA ARG A 206 10.34 -21.90 11.58
C ARG A 206 11.39 -21.13 10.78
N ALA A 207 11.78 -21.63 9.61
CA ALA A 207 12.74 -20.99 8.73
C ALA A 207 12.27 -19.59 8.32
N MET A 208 11.00 -19.43 7.94
CA MET A 208 10.43 -18.10 7.64
C MET A 208 10.50 -17.14 8.83
N ARG A 209 10.21 -17.59 10.05
CA ARG A 209 10.32 -16.72 11.25
C ARG A 209 11.76 -16.29 11.51
N GLU A 210 12.71 -17.20 11.28
CA GLU A 210 14.13 -16.94 11.45
C GLU A 210 14.65 -15.94 10.41
N THR A 211 14.24 -16.06 9.15
CA THR A 211 14.59 -15.08 8.11
C THR A 211 14.01 -13.70 8.40
N PHE A 212 12.76 -13.60 8.87
CA PHE A 212 12.19 -12.32 9.31
C PHE A 212 12.96 -11.71 10.48
N SER A 213 13.43 -12.53 11.43
CA SER A 213 14.26 -12.05 12.55
C SER A 213 15.61 -11.53 12.07
N GLN A 214 16.24 -12.21 11.11
CA GLN A 214 17.52 -11.78 10.52
C GLN A 214 17.36 -10.47 9.74
N MET A 215 16.31 -10.34 8.92
CA MET A 215 16.03 -9.10 8.18
C MET A 215 15.83 -7.91 9.13
N ARG A 216 15.12 -8.11 10.24
CA ARG A 216 14.92 -7.05 11.25
C ARG A 216 16.24 -6.63 11.91
N SER A 217 17.12 -7.60 12.20
CA SER A 217 18.46 -7.32 12.73
C SER A 217 19.30 -6.48 11.76
N LEU A 218 19.30 -6.86 10.47
CA LEU A 218 20.00 -6.12 9.42
C LEU A 218 19.47 -4.69 9.26
N MET A 219 18.14 -4.52 9.32
CA MET A 219 17.51 -3.20 9.24
C MET A 219 17.97 -2.30 10.39
N ASN A 220 17.98 -2.82 11.63
CA ASN A 220 18.48 -2.07 12.78
C ASN A 220 19.97 -1.67 12.65
N ILE A 221 20.80 -2.53 12.05
CA ILE A 221 22.22 -2.21 11.79
C ILE A 221 22.34 -1.10 10.74
N LEU A 222 21.54 -1.15 9.67
CA LEU A 222 21.51 -0.11 8.65
C LEU A 222 21.06 1.23 9.22
N ASP A 223 20.00 1.25 10.02
CA ASP A 223 19.51 2.46 10.69
C ASP A 223 20.59 3.07 11.61
N SER A 224 21.30 2.23 12.36
CA SER A 224 22.42 2.67 13.21
C SER A 224 23.56 3.27 12.39
N ARG A 225 23.88 2.69 11.22
CA ARG A 225 24.92 3.22 10.32
C ARG A 225 24.50 4.51 9.63
N LEU A 226 23.24 4.61 9.24
CA LEU A 226 22.68 5.83 8.64
C LEU A 226 22.78 6.99 9.63
N SER A 227 22.35 6.78 10.88
CA SER A 227 22.44 7.78 11.95
C SER A 227 23.89 8.24 12.21
N LEU A 228 24.87 7.32 12.19
CA LEU A 228 26.28 7.67 12.31
C LEU A 228 26.82 8.47 11.11
N LEU A 229 26.33 8.20 9.91
CA LEU A 229 26.71 8.95 8.70
C LEU A 229 26.11 10.35 8.73
N GLU A 230 24.85 10.50 9.13
CA GLU A 230 24.21 11.81 9.34
C GLU A 230 24.99 12.64 10.36
N GLN A 231 25.33 12.05 11.51
CA GLN A 231 26.15 12.73 12.52
C GLN A 231 27.52 13.17 11.97
N LYS A 232 28.19 12.32 11.18
CA LYS A 232 29.48 12.67 10.56
C LYS A 232 29.36 13.74 9.48
N CYS A 233 28.26 13.78 8.74
CA CYS A 233 27.98 14.86 7.80
C CYS A 233 27.78 16.19 8.52
N ASP A 234 27.13 16.17 9.69
CA ASP A 234 26.94 17.36 10.52
C ASP A 234 28.25 17.82 11.18
N GLU A 235 29.14 16.89 11.55
CA GLU A 235 30.46 17.19 12.12
C GLU A 235 31.51 17.60 11.06
N ALA A 236 31.32 17.22 9.80
CA ALA A 236 32.19 17.60 8.69
C ALA A 236 32.03 19.09 8.39
N THR A 237 32.86 19.90 9.06
CA THR A 237 32.99 21.33 8.76
C THR A 237 33.46 21.48 7.32
N ILE A 238 32.55 21.88 6.43
CA ILE A 238 32.87 22.26 5.06
C ILE A 238 33.81 23.46 5.16
N VAL A 239 35.11 23.26 5.00
CA VAL A 239 36.08 24.36 4.87
C VAL A 239 35.79 24.99 3.51
N PRO A 240 35.28 26.23 3.45
CA PRO A 240 35.07 26.90 2.18
C PRO A 240 36.45 27.17 1.57
N VAL A 241 36.75 26.53 0.45
CA VAL A 241 37.88 26.90 -0.39
C VAL A 241 37.59 28.31 -0.90
N LYS A 242 38.27 29.31 -0.33
CA LYS A 242 38.30 30.67 -0.87
C LYS A 242 38.99 30.62 -2.22
N MET A 243 38.20 30.71 -3.28
CA MET A 243 38.70 31.08 -4.61
C MET A 243 38.96 32.59 -4.57
N ASP A 244 40.22 32.99 -4.44
CA ASP A 244 40.62 34.37 -4.65
C ASP A 244 40.35 34.72 -6.13
N THR A 245 39.44 35.67 -6.34
CA THR A 245 39.08 36.20 -7.65
C THR A 245 39.99 37.39 -7.92
N THR A 246 41.05 37.17 -8.70
CA THR A 246 41.81 38.25 -9.32
C THR A 246 41.02 38.74 -10.53
N GLU A 247 40.46 39.94 -10.43
CA GLU A 247 39.89 40.68 -11.54
C GLU A 247 41.02 41.07 -12.50
N GLU A 248 41.08 40.48 -13.70
CA GLU A 248 41.66 41.14 -14.87
C GLU A 248 41.02 40.63 -16.17
N ALA A 249 40.42 41.57 -16.88
CA ALA A 249 40.15 41.66 -18.31
C ALA A 249 39.78 40.39 -19.13
N VAL A 250 38.51 40.38 -19.56
CA VAL A 250 38.02 40.06 -20.92
C VAL A 250 38.91 39.13 -21.78
N GLU A 251 38.58 37.85 -21.83
CA GLU A 251 38.67 37.04 -23.06
C GLU A 251 37.83 35.74 -22.93
N ASP A 252 37.32 35.29 -24.07
CA ASP A 252 36.27 34.28 -24.32
C ASP A 252 36.46 32.94 -23.55
N PRO A 253 35.49 32.47 -22.72
CA PRO A 253 35.69 31.31 -21.83
C PRO A 253 35.64 29.93 -22.53
N LEU A 254 35.59 29.87 -23.87
CA LEU A 254 35.48 28.62 -24.61
C LEU A 254 36.78 28.12 -25.27
N VAL A 255 37.91 28.84 -25.14
CA VAL A 255 39.16 28.47 -25.84
C VAL A 255 40.17 27.71 -24.95
N ASN A 256 40.02 27.73 -23.62
CA ASN A 256 41.03 27.15 -22.71
C ASN A 256 40.57 25.91 -21.92
N PHE A 257 39.61 25.15 -22.43
CA PHE A 257 39.39 23.79 -21.93
C PHE A 257 40.43 22.83 -22.53
N SER A 258 41.64 22.84 -21.98
CA SER A 258 42.59 21.72 -22.14
C SER A 258 42.34 20.75 -21.00
N LEU A 259 41.59 19.69 -21.30
CA LEU A 259 41.41 18.57 -20.39
C LEU A 259 42.76 17.85 -20.29
N LYS A 260 43.52 18.12 -19.22
CA LYS A 260 44.65 17.27 -18.83
C LYS A 260 44.06 15.95 -18.35
N VAL A 261 43.95 15.00 -19.27
CA VAL A 261 43.80 13.59 -18.95
C VAL A 261 45.17 13.16 -18.44
N GLU A 262 45.34 13.14 -17.12
CA GLU A 262 46.42 12.36 -16.52
C GLU A 262 46.10 10.90 -16.81
N MET A 263 46.89 10.29 -17.71
CA MET A 263 46.85 8.85 -17.91
C MET A 263 47.36 8.22 -16.62
N LEU A 264 46.48 7.44 -15.97
CA LEU A 264 46.88 6.48 -14.97
C LEU A 264 47.74 5.44 -15.68
N ASP A 265 49.04 5.47 -15.40
CA ASP A 265 49.96 4.40 -15.75
C ASP A 265 49.48 3.13 -15.03
N CYS A 266 48.93 2.20 -15.81
CA CYS A 266 48.72 0.84 -15.35
C CYS A 266 50.07 0.15 -15.42
N ASP A 267 50.72 0.01 -14.27
CA ASP A 267 51.87 -0.89 -14.11
C ASP A 267 51.37 -2.33 -14.35
N GLU A 268 51.58 -2.84 -15.57
CA GLU A 268 51.59 -4.27 -15.83
C GLU A 268 52.95 -4.81 -15.36
N ASP A 269 52.98 -5.35 -14.15
CA ASP A 269 54.08 -6.21 -13.69
C ASP A 269 54.09 -7.50 -14.54
N GLU A 270 54.83 -7.46 -15.64
CA GLU A 270 55.47 -8.63 -16.25
C GLU A 270 56.47 -9.21 -15.25
N GLN A 271 56.18 -10.41 -14.75
CA GLN A 271 57.18 -11.23 -14.07
C GLN A 271 57.40 -12.49 -14.90
N ASP A 272 58.53 -12.48 -15.62
CA ASP A 272 59.13 -13.62 -16.32
C ASP A 272 59.50 -14.75 -15.34
N ASP A 273 59.04 -15.96 -15.64
CA ASP A 273 59.80 -17.23 -15.76
C ASP A 273 58.89 -18.48 -15.65
#